data_AF-A0A382CEF2-F1
#
_entry.id   AF-A0A382CEF2-F1
#
_cell.length_a   1.000
_cell.length_b   1.000
_cell.length_c   1.000
_cell.angle_alpha   90.00
_cell.angle_beta   90.00
_cell.angle_gamma   90.00
#
_symmetry.space_group_name_H-M   'P 1'
#
loop_
_entity.id
_entity.type
_entity.pdbx_description
1 polymer ?
#
loop_
_entity_poly.entity_id
_entity_poly.type
_entity_poly.pdbx_seq_one_letter_code
_entity_poly.pdbx_strand_id
1 'polypeptide(L)' 'EITLESARGEAAVLRGEGEKLAIDALADALSADPEFYGFVRSLEAYEASLPGSTIILDPTSELFQYLEKYSK' A
#
# COMPACT_ATOMS: atom_id res chain seq x y z
N GLU A 1 34.97 12.47 -16.11
CA GLU A 1 33.76 12.72 -16.91
C GLU A 1 32.77 11.63 -16.56
N ILE A 2 31.64 11.98 -15.92
CA ILE A 2 30.58 11.01 -15.66
C ILE A 2 29.86 10.84 -17.00
N THR A 3 30.04 9.69 -17.64
CA THR A 3 29.35 9.39 -18.89
C THR A 3 27.86 9.16 -18.62
N LEU A 4 26.99 9.47 -19.58
CA LEU A 4 25.55 9.30 -19.42
C LEU A 4 25.16 7.85 -19.06
N GLU A 5 25.94 6.87 -19.50
CA GLU A 5 25.77 5.45 -19.17
C GLU A 5 26.11 5.13 -17.72
N SER A 6 27.17 5.72 -17.15
CA SER A 6 27.53 5.50 -15.74
C SER A 6 26.48 6.09 -14.80
N ALA A 7 25.98 7.30 -15.08
CA ALA A 7 24.89 7.91 -14.30
C ALA A 7 23.58 7.10 -14.36
N ARG A 8 23.25 6.52 -15.53
CA ARG A 8 22.07 5.64 -15.67
C ARG A 8 22.23 4.33 -14.91
N GLY A 9 23.43 3.75 -14.92
CA GLY A 9 23.76 2.55 -14.15
C GLY A 9 23.59 2.77 -12.65
N GLU A 10 24.18 3.85 -12.13
CA GLU A 10 24.04 4.23 -10.71
C GLU A 10 22.59 4.50 -10.32
N ALA A 11 21.83 5.21 -11.16
CA ALA A 11 20.40 5.46 -10.91
C ALA A 11 19.56 4.17 -10.87
N ALA A 12 19.90 3.18 -11.70
CA ALA A 12 19.22 1.88 -11.69
C ALA A 12 19.56 1.08 -10.41
N VAL A 13 20.81 1.11 -9.97
CA VAL A 13 21.24 0.48 -8.70
C VAL A 13 20.52 1.13 -7.52
N LEU A 14 20.54 2.46 -7.42
CA LEU A 14 19.88 3.19 -6.33
C LEU A 14 18.37 2.93 -6.29
N ARG A 15 17.72 2.84 -7.45
CA ARG A 15 16.30 2.47 -7.53
C ARG A 15 16.07 1.04 -7.03
N GLY A 16 16.90 0.09 -7.46
CA GLY A 16 16.79 -1.31 -7.01
C GLY A 16 17.00 -1.48 -5.51
N GLU A 17 17.93 -0.71 -4.93
CA GLU A 17 18.13 -0.66 -3.48
C GLU A 17 16.90 -0.09 -2.75
N GLY A 18 16.30 0.98 -3.29
CA GLY A 18 15.07 1.55 -2.75
C GLY A 18 13.88 0.59 -2.83
N GLU A 19 13.71 -0.11 -3.96
CA GLU A 19 12.68 -1.13 -4.13
C GLU A 19 12.85 -2.28 -3.14
N LYS A 20 14.09 -2.75 -2.94
CA LYS A 20 14.40 -3.77 -1.93
C LYS A 20 13.99 -3.30 -0.53
N LEU A 21 14.39 -2.10 -0.13
CA LEU A 21 14.06 -1.56 1.19
C LEU A 21 12.54 -1.44 1.41
N ALA A 22 11.79 -1.05 0.38
CA ALA A 22 10.34 -0.95 0.45
C ALA A 22 9.69 -2.34 0.63
N ILE A 23 10.17 -3.35 -0.11
CA ILE A 23 9.68 -4.73 0.01
C ILE A 23 9.99 -5.30 1.39
N ASP A 24 11.22 -5.14 1.88
CA ASP A 24 11.64 -5.63 3.20
C ASP A 24 10.79 -4.98 4.31
N ALA A 25 10.60 -3.66 4.27
CA ALA A 25 9.76 -2.94 5.23
C ALA A 25 8.29 -3.38 5.19
N LEU A 26 7.75 -3.64 4.00
CA LEU A 26 6.40 -4.16 3.85
C LEU A 26 6.29 -5.58 4.42
N ALA A 27 7.26 -6.46 4.15
CA ALA A 27 7.28 -7.82 4.68
C ALA A 27 7.37 -7.85 6.21
N ASP A 28 8.20 -6.99 6.80
CA ASP A 28 8.32 -6.84 8.24
C ASP A 28 7.00 -6.34 8.86
N ALA A 29 6.37 -5.31 8.26
CA ALA A 29 5.10 -4.78 8.74
C ALA A 29 3.97 -5.81 8.68
N LEU A 30 3.89 -6.58 7.59
CA LEU A 30 2.91 -7.65 7.42
C LEU A 30 3.12 -8.82 8.39
N SER A 31 4.38 -9.10 8.76
CA SER A 31 4.72 -10.16 9.71
C SER A 31 4.49 -9.73 11.17
N ALA A 32 4.63 -8.45 11.47
CA ALA A 32 4.49 -7.91 12.83
C ALA A 32 3.03 -7.83 13.29
N ASP A 33 2.10 -7.57 12.38
CA ASP A 33 0.67 -7.44 12.71
C ASP A 33 -0.24 -8.02 11.60
N PRO A 34 -0.84 -9.20 11.81
CA PRO A 34 -1.82 -9.76 10.88
C PRO A 34 -3.05 -8.88 10.64
N GLU A 35 -3.44 -8.02 11.59
CA GLU A 35 -4.54 -7.06 11.40
C GLU A 35 -4.15 -5.95 10.40
N PHE A 36 -2.87 -5.58 10.34
CA PHE A 36 -2.37 -4.57 9.41
C PHE A 36 -2.54 -4.99 7.94
N TYR A 37 -2.32 -6.27 7.62
CA TYR A 37 -2.62 -6.80 6.28
C TYR A 37 -4.11 -6.63 5.93
N GLY A 38 -5.00 -6.97 6.86
CA GLY A 38 -6.44 -6.80 6.70
C GLY A 38 -6.82 -5.34 6.46
N PHE A 39 -6.18 -4.42 7.17
CA PHE A 39 -6.35 -2.98 6.97
C PHE A 39 -5.89 -2.52 5.58
N VAL A 40 -4.66 -2.84 5.16
CA VAL A 40 -4.14 -2.43 3.84
C VAL A 40 -4.99 -2.99 2.70
N ARG A 41 -5.38 -4.27 2.79
CA ARG A 41 -6.28 -4.92 1.81
C ARG A 41 -7.65 -4.25 1.76
N SER A 42 -8.16 -3.77 2.89
CA SER A 42 -9.42 -3.02 2.92
C SER A 42 -9.29 -1.66 2.20
N LEU A 43 -8.17 -0.96 2.36
CA LEU A 43 -7.91 0.31 1.66
C LEU A 43 -7.78 0.13 0.14
N GLU A 44 -7.07 -0.91 -0.32
CA GLU A 44 -6.98 -1.25 -1.75
C GLU A 44 -8.37 -1.55 -2.34
N ALA A 45 -9.20 -2.29 -1.60
CA ALA A 45 -10.56 -2.59 -2.01
C ALA A 45 -11.43 -1.33 -2.12
N TYR A 46 -11.25 -0.35 -1.21
CA TYR A 46 -11.91 0.96 -1.32
C TYR A 46 -11.48 1.71 -2.57
N GLU A 47 -10.18 1.83 -2.83
CA GLU A 47 -9.66 2.53 -4.00
C GLU A 47 -10.17 1.92 -5.31
N ALA A 48 -10.26 0.58 -5.39
CA ALA A 48 -10.75 -0.11 -6.56
C ALA A 48 -12.27 -0.02 -6.76
N SER A 49 -13.06 0.09 -5.68
CA SER A 49 -14.54 0.00 -5.74
C SER A 49 -15.26 1.34 -5.71
N LEU A 50 -14.63 2.39 -5.18
CA LEU A 50 -15.21 3.72 -5.01
C LEU A 50 -15.11 4.71 -6.20
N PRO A 51 -14.42 4.49 -7.33
CA PRO A 51 -14.35 5.51 -8.37
C PRO A 51 -15.69 5.61 -9.13
N GLY A 52 -16.39 6.73 -8.95
CA GLY A 52 -17.59 7.08 -9.72
C GLY A 52 -18.89 6.40 -9.27
N SER A 53 -18.89 5.73 -8.11
CA SER A 53 -20.01 4.90 -7.63
C SER A 53 -20.75 5.52 -6.45
N THR A 54 -22.09 5.58 -6.50
CA THR A 54 -22.91 5.63 -5.28
C THR A 54 -23.17 4.20 -4.83
N ILE A 55 -22.44 3.74 -3.80
CA ILE A 55 -22.59 2.38 -3.29
C ILE A 55 -23.64 2.38 -2.17
N ILE A 56 -24.66 1.53 -2.29
CA ILE A 56 -25.59 1.23 -1.20
C ILE A 56 -25.02 0.00 -0.49
N LEU A 57 -24.46 0.23 0.69
CA LEU A 57 -23.81 -0.79 1.51
C LEU A 57 -24.56 -0.94 2.82
N ASP A 58 -24.63 -2.18 3.30
CA ASP A 58 -25.13 -2.48 4.63
C ASP A 58 -24.17 -1.91 5.68
N PRO A 59 -24.66 -1.16 6.69
CA PRO A 59 -23.82 -0.58 7.74
C PRO A 59 -23.07 -1.62 8.59
N THR A 60 -23.45 -2.90 8.54
CA THR A 60 -22.74 -4.00 9.23
C THR A 60 -21.70 -4.70 8.35
N SER A 61 -21.48 -4.23 7.13
CA SER A 61 -20.54 -4.85 6.20
C SER A 61 -19.11 -4.82 6.74
N GLU A 62 -18.42 -5.96 6.68
CA GLU A 62 -16.98 -6.09 6.96
C GLU A 62 -16.13 -5.08 6.16
N LEU A 63 -16.68 -4.60 5.03
CA LEU A 63 -16.08 -3.54 4.25
C LEU A 63 -15.85 -2.27 5.08
N PHE A 64 -16.69 -1.87 6.04
CA PHE A 64 -16.51 -0.65 6.84
C PHE A 64 -15.84 -0.86 8.21
N GLN A 65 -15.41 -2.08 8.56
CA GLN A 65 -14.89 -2.39 9.90
C GLN A 65 -13.74 -1.46 10.36
N TYR A 66 -12.95 -0.95 9.41
CA TYR A 66 -11.83 -0.03 9.68
C TYR A 66 -12.19 1.47 9.56
N LEU A 67 -13.32 1.81 8.93
CA LEU A 67 -13.79 3.19 8.77
C LEU A 67 -14.76 3.60 9.88
N GLU A 68 -15.56 2.67 10.44
CA GLU A 68 -16.47 2.96 11.55
C GLU A 68 -15.74 3.43 12.83
N LYS A 69 -14.52 2.95 13.06
CA LYS A 69 -13.83 3.10 14.35
C LYS A 69 -13.34 4.53 14.65
N TYR A 70 -13.38 5.45 13.67
CA TYR A 70 -12.93 6.85 13.83
C TYR A 70 -14.05 7.89 13.88
N SER A 71 -15.34 7.48 13.88
CA SER A 71 -16.49 8.41 13.88
C SER A 71 -16.95 8.85 15.28
N LYS A 72 -16.03 9.05 16.25
CA LYS A 72 -16.39 9.64 17.55
C LYS A 72 -15.95 11.08 17.69
#